data_AF-A0A6H9YG20-F1
#
_entry.id   AF-A0A6H9YG20-F1
#
_cell.length_a   1.000
_cell.length_b   1.000
_cell.length_c   1.000
_cell.angle_alpha   90.00
_cell.angle_beta   90.00
_cell.angle_gamma   90.00
#
_symmetry.space_group_name_H-M   'P 1'
#
loop_
_entity.id
_entity.type
_entity.pdbx_description
1 polymer ?
#
loop_
_entity_poly.entity_id
_entity_poly.type
_entity_poly.pdbx_seq_one_letter_code
_entity_poly.pdbx_strand_id
1 'polypeptide(L)'
;MANPGNSVGLPVRQVAAEIERTLRRYPGIARARVLRDAGDRLVAHVLPWGTHSVTADTGILAELAVMNMAETRFLHDEIFVDEVYLRGGIVLREDAVVFDVGANIGMFSLFIEARCPSAQVYSFEPVPEVFAKLQENIGERGLSTRSFDYGLSDREQEVSFYYYPDISIMSCRHDYTNWENEVELIKLYVANERRNGPPGRAEHLAEVEGLVAKDFEFIECRCRLRTMSAVIDEVGAGTIDLVKIDAQRAEYDVLQGIEARHWPLIQQITMEVHDEAGSPTEGRVQQVTERLSGQGFRVSVEVEDMLKGTGRYAVHAIRPGYDSDPRPVVATAGAARAIESALVADWLATRLPADLLPDRVVVVDVLPEVPPGPAS
;
A
#
# COMPACT_ATOMS: atom_id res chain seq x y z
N MET A 1 -16.63 49.30 27.21
CA MET A 1 -17.51 48.18 26.78
C MET A 1 -16.90 47.64 25.50
N ALA A 2 -16.25 46.48 25.58
CA ALA A 2 -15.69 45.79 24.41
C ALA A 2 -16.79 44.92 23.79
N ASN A 3 -16.91 44.97 22.47
CA ASN A 3 -17.91 44.22 21.70
C ASN A 3 -17.48 42.74 21.64
N PRO A 4 -18.28 41.77 22.13
CA PRO A 4 -18.02 40.36 21.94
C PRO A 4 -18.80 39.88 20.70
N GLY A 5 -18.09 39.48 19.66
CA GLY A 5 -18.73 38.89 18.48
C GLY A 5 -18.11 39.33 17.17
N ASN A 6 -16.94 38.78 16.87
CA ASN A 6 -16.49 38.59 15.50
C ASN A 6 -15.63 37.32 15.47
N SER A 7 -16.26 36.18 15.70
CA SER A 7 -15.75 34.93 15.11
C SER A 7 -16.02 35.06 13.61
N VAL A 8 -15.03 35.55 12.86
CA VAL A 8 -15.08 35.54 11.40
C VAL A 8 -15.08 34.07 11.00
N GLY A 9 -16.26 33.50 10.79
CA GLY A 9 -16.44 32.12 10.33
C GLY A 9 -15.71 31.94 9.01
N LEU A 10 -15.06 30.79 8.84
CA LEU A 10 -14.36 30.46 7.60
C LEU A 10 -15.36 30.51 6.42
N PRO A 11 -14.98 31.07 5.26
CA PRO A 11 -15.73 30.91 4.02
C PRO A 11 -16.15 29.44 3.80
N VAL A 12 -17.35 29.20 3.25
CA VAL A 12 -17.92 27.84 3.11
C VAL A 12 -16.98 26.84 2.43
N ARG A 13 -16.20 27.27 1.42
CA ARG A 13 -15.18 26.43 0.76
C ARG A 13 -14.04 26.02 1.70
N GLN A 14 -13.67 26.89 2.63
CA GLN A 14 -12.66 26.60 3.65
C GLN A 14 -13.21 25.65 4.73
N VAL A 15 -14.50 25.75 5.08
CA VAL A 15 -15.18 24.79 5.97
C VAL A 15 -15.21 23.38 5.35
N ALA A 16 -15.64 23.27 4.10
CA ALA A 16 -15.66 21.99 3.39
C ALA A 16 -14.26 21.35 3.32
N ALA A 17 -13.23 22.12 2.95
CA ALA A 17 -11.86 21.64 2.89
C ALA A 17 -11.30 21.20 4.25
N GLU A 18 -11.69 21.86 5.35
CA GLU A 18 -11.31 21.47 6.72
C GLU A 18 -11.91 20.11 7.11
N ILE A 19 -13.20 19.92 6.82
CA ILE A 19 -13.91 18.67 7.09
C ILE A 19 -13.31 17.54 6.25
N GLU A 20 -13.11 17.76 4.95
CA GLU A 20 -12.52 16.77 4.05
C GLU A 20 -11.12 16.35 4.50
N ARG A 21 -10.26 17.32 4.87
CA ARG A 21 -8.91 17.03 5.38
C ARG A 21 -8.95 16.25 6.69
N THR A 22 -9.90 16.56 7.56
CA THR A 22 -10.08 15.84 8.82
C THR A 22 -10.56 14.41 8.57
N LEU A 23 -11.57 14.24 7.70
CA LEU A 23 -12.11 12.93 7.30
C LEU A 23 -11.06 12.01 6.66
N ARG A 24 -10.10 12.56 5.90
CA ARG A 24 -8.97 11.79 5.33
C ARG A 24 -8.08 11.12 6.39
N ARG A 25 -8.16 11.55 7.66
CA ARG A 25 -7.42 10.94 8.78
C ARG A 25 -8.23 9.87 9.53
N TYR A 26 -9.48 9.63 9.15
CA TYR A 26 -10.29 8.57 9.74
C TYR A 26 -9.85 7.20 9.17
N PRO A 27 -9.62 6.18 10.01
CA PRO A 27 -9.22 4.85 9.55
C PRO A 27 -10.19 4.26 8.50
N GLY A 28 -9.65 3.90 7.34
CA GLY A 28 -10.39 3.29 6.23
C GLY A 28 -11.04 4.27 5.26
N ILE A 29 -11.19 5.56 5.60
CA ILE A 29 -11.70 6.56 4.65
C ILE A 29 -10.59 6.90 3.65
N ALA A 30 -10.87 6.63 2.39
CA ALA A 30 -9.95 6.90 1.31
C ALA A 30 -10.04 8.34 0.82
N ARG A 31 -11.27 8.84 0.70
CA ARG A 31 -11.59 10.22 0.33
C ARG A 31 -12.89 10.67 0.97
N ALA A 32 -13.06 11.98 1.01
CA ALA A 32 -14.31 12.61 1.39
C ALA A 32 -14.58 13.81 0.48
N ARG A 33 -15.85 14.09 0.24
CA ARG A 33 -16.32 15.29 -0.45
C ARG A 33 -17.50 15.90 0.27
N VAL A 34 -17.40 17.18 0.58
CA VAL A 34 -18.38 17.91 1.37
C VAL A 34 -19.10 18.91 0.48
N LEU A 35 -20.39 18.67 0.26
CA LEU A 35 -21.26 19.48 -0.60
C LEU A 35 -22.50 19.94 0.17
N ARG A 36 -23.16 20.99 -0.31
CA ARG A 36 -24.48 21.38 0.19
C ARG A 36 -25.57 20.66 -0.60
N ASP A 37 -26.58 20.13 0.09
CA ASP A 37 -27.77 19.57 -0.55
C ASP A 37 -28.77 20.68 -0.96
N ALA A 38 -29.87 20.29 -1.59
CA ALA A 38 -30.91 21.22 -2.04
C ALA A 38 -31.58 22.02 -0.88
N GLY A 39 -31.44 21.56 0.36
CA GLY A 39 -31.93 22.22 1.56
C GLY A 39 -30.88 23.09 2.26
N ASP A 40 -29.76 23.38 1.60
CA ASP A 40 -28.63 24.14 2.16
C ASP A 40 -28.00 23.48 3.41
N ARG A 41 -28.03 22.15 3.48
CA ARG A 41 -27.35 21.37 4.53
C ARG A 41 -26.02 20.85 4.04
N LEU A 42 -25.02 20.87 4.90
CA LEU A 42 -23.67 20.39 4.61
C LEU A 42 -23.61 18.87 4.75
N VAL A 43 -23.35 18.16 3.65
CA VAL A 43 -23.30 16.71 3.59
C VAL A 43 -21.90 16.25 3.23
N ALA A 44 -21.29 15.47 4.12
CA ALA A 44 -20.01 14.81 3.91
C ALA A 44 -20.23 13.43 3.28
N HIS A 45 -19.81 13.25 2.03
CA HIS A 45 -19.79 11.97 1.35
C HIS A 45 -18.42 11.33 1.55
N VAL A 46 -18.36 10.12 2.11
CA VAL A 46 -17.11 9.43 2.44
C VAL A 46 -16.99 8.16 1.61
N LEU A 47 -15.83 8.01 0.97
CA LEU A 47 -15.50 6.88 0.10
C LEU A 47 -14.49 5.98 0.85
N PRO A 48 -14.84 4.73 1.19
CA PRO A 48 -13.92 3.77 1.81
C PRO A 48 -12.85 3.24 0.85
N TRP A 49 -11.75 2.72 1.41
CA TRP A 49 -10.75 1.97 0.63
C TRP A 49 -11.20 0.54 0.27
N GLY A 50 -12.11 -0.07 1.03
CA GLY A 50 -12.48 -1.49 0.88
C GLY A 50 -13.53 -1.80 -0.19
N THR A 51 -13.84 -0.87 -1.10
CA THR A 51 -14.89 -1.08 -2.11
C THR A 51 -14.33 -1.84 -3.32
N HIS A 52 -14.89 -3.02 -3.64
CA HIS A 52 -14.52 -3.80 -4.83
C HIS A 52 -14.83 -3.10 -6.17
N SER A 53 -15.76 -2.12 -6.17
CA SER A 53 -16.29 -1.51 -7.38
C SER A 53 -15.53 -0.22 -7.73
N VAL A 54 -14.29 -0.36 -8.21
CA VAL A 54 -13.55 0.79 -8.77
C VAL A 54 -13.54 0.69 -10.28
N THR A 55 -14.48 1.35 -10.95
CA THR A 55 -14.30 1.67 -12.37
C THR A 55 -13.20 2.74 -12.49
N ALA A 56 -12.46 2.74 -13.60
CA ALA A 56 -11.28 3.60 -13.83
C ALA A 56 -11.60 5.09 -13.67
N ASP A 57 -12.88 5.44 -13.80
CA ASP A 57 -13.32 6.81 -14.03
C ASP A 57 -14.01 7.44 -12.80
N THR A 58 -14.40 6.66 -11.77
CA THR A 58 -15.28 7.19 -10.69
C THR A 58 -14.98 6.70 -9.27
N GLY A 59 -13.92 5.91 -9.04
CA GLY A 59 -13.55 5.39 -7.71
C GLY A 59 -12.20 5.89 -7.18
N ILE A 60 -11.74 5.32 -6.05
CA ILE A 60 -10.53 5.78 -5.33
C ILE A 60 -9.26 5.79 -6.19
N LEU A 61 -9.18 4.90 -7.18
CA LEU A 61 -8.01 4.77 -8.05
C LEU A 61 -7.93 5.88 -9.11
N ALA A 62 -9.04 6.54 -9.44
CA ALA A 62 -9.09 7.60 -10.47
C ALA A 62 -8.31 8.87 -10.06
N GLU A 63 -8.09 9.07 -8.75
CA GLU A 63 -7.33 10.19 -8.20
C GLU A 63 -5.88 9.79 -7.82
N LEU A 64 -5.49 8.54 -8.04
CA LEU A 64 -4.11 8.12 -7.80
C LEU A 64 -3.26 8.45 -9.02
N ALA A 65 -2.04 8.89 -8.75
CA ALA A 65 -1.00 8.90 -9.74
C ALA A 65 -0.60 7.45 -10.03
N VAL A 66 -1.01 6.94 -11.19
CA VAL A 66 -0.84 5.54 -11.57
C VAL A 66 0.11 5.39 -12.76
N MET A 67 0.77 4.24 -12.84
CA MET A 67 1.47 3.81 -14.04
C MET A 67 0.48 3.29 -15.08
N ASN A 68 -0.32 2.31 -14.65
CA ASN A 68 -1.37 1.68 -15.44
C ASN A 68 -2.55 1.36 -14.52
N MET A 69 -3.77 1.62 -14.99
CA MET A 69 -4.98 1.40 -14.20
C MET A 69 -5.25 -0.09 -13.94
N ALA A 70 -4.93 -0.97 -14.90
CA ALA A 70 -5.12 -2.42 -14.73
C ALA A 70 -4.23 -2.96 -13.59
N GLU A 71 -2.95 -2.62 -13.59
CA GLU A 71 -2.00 -2.93 -12.51
C GLU A 71 -2.43 -2.34 -11.17
N THR A 72 -2.89 -1.08 -11.17
CA THR A 72 -3.33 -0.43 -9.94
C THR A 72 -4.54 -1.12 -9.32
N ARG A 73 -5.51 -1.58 -10.14
CA ARG A 73 -6.64 -2.37 -9.65
C ARG A 73 -6.19 -3.70 -9.07
N PHE A 74 -5.23 -4.37 -9.71
CA PHE A 74 -4.67 -5.61 -9.21
C PHE A 74 -4.04 -5.41 -7.82
N LEU A 75 -3.16 -4.42 -7.68
CA LEU A 75 -2.53 -4.07 -6.40
C LEU A 75 -3.57 -3.68 -5.35
N HIS A 76 -4.62 -2.94 -5.73
CA HIS A 76 -5.70 -2.60 -4.82
C HIS A 76 -6.38 -3.83 -4.25
N ASP A 77 -6.78 -4.77 -5.12
CA ASP A 77 -7.50 -5.96 -4.69
C ASP A 77 -6.62 -6.84 -3.81
N GLU A 78 -5.37 -7.06 -4.20
CA GLU A 78 -4.39 -7.81 -3.42
C GLU A 78 -4.16 -7.18 -2.02
N ILE A 79 -3.93 -5.87 -1.96
CA ILE A 79 -3.51 -5.18 -0.74
C ILE A 79 -4.69 -4.83 0.16
N PHE A 80 -5.75 -4.22 -0.38
CA PHE A 80 -6.83 -3.64 0.41
C PHE A 80 -8.00 -4.59 0.64
N VAL A 81 -8.28 -5.47 -0.33
CA VAL A 81 -9.42 -6.38 -0.28
C VAL A 81 -8.99 -7.73 0.29
N ASP A 82 -7.95 -8.32 -0.29
CA ASP A 82 -7.46 -9.66 0.06
C ASP A 82 -6.50 -9.64 1.27
N GLU A 83 -6.00 -8.44 1.61
CA GLU A 83 -5.15 -8.14 2.76
C GLU A 83 -3.95 -9.10 2.88
N VAL A 84 -3.35 -9.46 1.75
CA VAL A 84 -2.33 -10.54 1.68
C VAL A 84 -1.17 -10.29 2.66
N TYR A 85 -0.77 -9.03 2.83
CA TYR A 85 0.33 -8.62 3.69
C TYR A 85 0.00 -8.64 5.20
N LEU A 86 -1.27 -8.85 5.59
CA LEU A 86 -1.69 -9.07 6.98
C LEU A 86 -2.00 -10.55 7.29
N ARG A 87 -1.87 -11.46 6.32
CA ARG A 87 -2.05 -12.91 6.52
C ARG A 87 -0.91 -13.49 7.38
N GLY A 88 -0.92 -14.79 7.64
CA GLY A 88 0.05 -15.45 8.52
C GLY A 88 0.04 -14.99 9.99
N GLY A 89 -1.00 -14.25 10.41
CA GLY A 89 -1.14 -13.70 11.76
C GLY A 89 -0.42 -12.36 11.98
N ILE A 90 -0.04 -11.67 10.90
CA ILE A 90 0.53 -10.32 10.97
C ILE A 90 -0.50 -9.33 11.51
N VAL A 91 -0.07 -8.46 12.42
CA VAL A 91 -0.93 -7.43 13.02
C VAL A 91 -0.28 -6.06 12.98
N LEU A 92 -1.08 -5.00 12.83
CA LEU A 92 -0.65 -3.62 13.05
C LEU A 92 -1.12 -3.16 14.43
N ARG A 93 -0.19 -2.59 15.18
CA ARG A 93 -0.47 -1.93 16.46
C ARG A 93 -0.44 -0.42 16.28
N GLU A 94 -1.06 0.30 17.21
CA GLU A 94 -0.92 1.76 17.26
C GLU A 94 0.56 2.16 17.25
N ASP A 95 0.86 3.24 16.54
CA ASP A 95 2.19 3.84 16.43
C ASP A 95 3.24 2.89 15.83
N ALA A 96 2.79 1.95 15.00
CA ALA A 96 3.65 0.97 14.35
C ALA A 96 4.72 1.65 13.47
N VAL A 97 5.95 1.17 13.55
CA VAL A 97 7.02 1.50 12.59
C VAL A 97 7.03 0.46 11.48
N VAL A 98 6.76 0.89 10.24
CA VAL A 98 6.63 0.00 9.08
C VAL A 98 7.67 0.34 8.00
N PHE A 99 8.35 -0.68 7.48
CA PHE A 99 9.25 -0.56 6.34
C PHE A 99 8.59 -1.23 5.13
N ASP A 100 8.39 -0.48 4.05
CA ASP A 100 7.77 -0.92 2.78
C ASP A 100 8.86 -1.03 1.70
N VAL A 101 9.43 -2.22 1.54
CA VAL A 101 10.52 -2.48 0.59
C VAL A 101 9.96 -2.96 -0.74
N GLY A 102 10.22 -2.20 -1.81
CA GLY A 102 9.55 -2.34 -3.09
C GLY A 102 8.17 -1.71 -3.03
N ALA A 103 8.15 -0.42 -2.72
CA ALA A 103 6.92 0.31 -2.44
C ALA A 103 6.08 0.61 -3.70
N ASN A 104 6.66 0.47 -4.90
CA ASN A 104 6.01 0.75 -6.18
C ASN A 104 5.37 2.16 -6.13
N ILE A 105 4.12 2.35 -6.56
CA ILE A 105 3.39 3.64 -6.49
C ILE A 105 2.83 3.96 -5.09
N GLY A 106 3.20 3.19 -4.06
CA GLY A 106 2.87 3.44 -2.65
C GLY A 106 1.57 2.81 -2.15
N MET A 107 0.99 1.84 -2.87
CA MET A 107 -0.30 1.24 -2.48
C MET A 107 -0.28 0.60 -1.09
N PHE A 108 0.79 -0.11 -0.72
CA PHE A 108 0.91 -0.70 0.61
C PHE A 108 1.10 0.37 1.70
N SER A 109 1.88 1.41 1.43
CA SER A 109 2.01 2.57 2.33
C SER A 109 0.65 3.23 2.61
N LEU A 110 -0.17 3.44 1.57
CA LEU A 110 -1.53 3.97 1.71
C LEU A 110 -2.45 3.02 2.50
N PHE A 111 -2.27 1.71 2.34
CA PHE A 111 -2.99 0.71 3.12
C PHE A 111 -2.63 0.78 4.60
N ILE A 112 -1.34 0.86 4.94
CA ILE A 112 -0.90 0.99 6.33
C ILE A 112 -1.52 2.23 6.98
N GLU A 113 -1.56 3.36 6.30
CA GLU A 113 -2.17 4.58 6.82
C GLU A 113 -3.69 4.47 6.97
N ALA A 114 -4.35 3.80 6.01
CA ALA A 114 -5.77 3.55 6.11
C ALA A 114 -6.11 2.69 7.33
N ARG A 115 -5.24 1.74 7.69
CA ARG A 115 -5.46 0.78 8.78
C ARG A 115 -4.91 1.24 10.13
N CYS A 116 -3.82 1.98 10.13
CA CYS A 116 -3.13 2.53 11.29
C CYS A 116 -2.66 3.96 10.98
N PRO A 117 -3.54 4.98 11.11
CA PRO A 117 -3.17 6.36 10.81
C PRO A 117 -2.06 6.95 11.70
N SER A 118 -1.72 6.30 12.81
CA SER A 118 -0.61 6.72 13.67
C SER A 118 0.72 6.03 13.36
N ALA A 119 0.74 5.10 12.39
CA ALA A 119 1.97 4.44 11.95
C ALA A 119 2.97 5.44 11.35
N GLN A 120 4.26 5.12 11.51
CA GLN A 120 5.36 5.76 10.81
C GLN A 120 5.83 4.80 9.71
N VAL A 121 5.71 5.22 8.45
CA VAL A 121 6.08 4.37 7.30
C VAL A 121 7.38 4.88 6.66
N TYR A 122 8.24 3.95 6.28
CA TYR A 122 9.46 4.19 5.49
C TYR A 122 9.38 3.36 4.21
N SER A 123 9.25 4.02 3.06
CA SER A 123 8.95 3.38 1.77
C SER A 123 10.13 3.49 0.81
N PHE A 124 10.50 2.40 0.17
CA PHE A 124 11.70 2.29 -0.66
C PHE A 124 11.31 1.87 -2.09
N GLU A 125 11.55 2.75 -3.06
CA GLU A 125 11.30 2.48 -4.48
C GLU A 125 12.48 3.01 -5.32
N PRO A 126 13.31 2.13 -5.92
CA PRO A 126 14.49 2.54 -6.69
C PRO A 126 14.17 3.17 -8.05
N VAL A 127 13.07 2.80 -8.71
CA VAL A 127 12.81 3.21 -10.10
C VAL A 127 12.31 4.66 -10.12
N PRO A 128 13.02 5.61 -10.76
CA PRO A 128 12.70 7.04 -10.63
C PRO A 128 11.29 7.44 -11.05
N GLU A 129 10.78 6.86 -12.14
CA GLU A 129 9.43 7.16 -12.64
C GLU A 129 8.34 6.64 -11.69
N VAL A 130 8.52 5.44 -11.16
CA VAL A 130 7.59 4.82 -10.19
C VAL A 130 7.67 5.55 -8.85
N PHE A 131 8.87 5.91 -8.40
CA PHE A 131 9.10 6.72 -7.21
C PHE A 131 8.41 8.09 -7.29
N ALA A 132 8.39 8.74 -8.46
CA ALA A 132 7.66 9.99 -8.65
C ALA A 132 6.16 9.82 -8.39
N LYS A 133 5.56 8.70 -8.84
CA LYS A 133 4.16 8.37 -8.56
C LYS A 133 3.90 8.08 -7.08
N LEU A 134 4.83 7.38 -6.43
CA LEU A 134 4.80 7.19 -4.98
C LEU A 134 4.81 8.53 -4.23
N GLN A 135 5.65 9.49 -4.63
CA GLN A 135 5.70 10.81 -4.02
C GLN A 135 4.42 11.61 -4.25
N GLU A 136 3.84 11.57 -5.45
CA GLU A 136 2.54 12.18 -5.75
C GLU A 136 1.44 11.61 -4.83
N ASN A 137 1.34 10.28 -4.74
CA ASN A 137 0.31 9.59 -3.96
C ASN A 137 0.40 9.83 -2.45
N ILE A 138 1.62 9.86 -1.90
CA ILE A 138 1.87 10.10 -0.46
C ILE A 138 1.79 11.60 -0.14
N GLY A 139 2.35 12.46 -0.99
CA GLY A 139 2.46 13.90 -0.76
C GLY A 139 1.11 14.61 -0.59
N GLU A 140 0.08 14.17 -1.31
CA GLU A 140 -1.26 14.79 -1.27
C GLU A 140 -2.06 14.54 0.02
N ARG A 141 -1.61 13.62 0.87
CA ARG A 141 -2.38 13.15 2.03
C ARG A 141 -1.80 13.59 3.37
N GLY A 142 -0.62 14.23 3.38
CA GLY A 142 0.00 14.83 4.57
C GLY A 142 0.37 13.80 5.65
N LEU A 143 0.93 12.68 5.20
CA LEU A 143 1.07 11.43 5.95
C LEU A 143 2.41 11.36 6.69
N SER A 144 2.48 10.54 7.75
CA SER A 144 3.73 10.20 8.46
C SER A 144 4.55 9.17 7.69
N THR A 145 4.78 9.43 6.40
CA THR A 145 5.48 8.52 5.50
C THR A 145 6.69 9.19 4.90
N ARG A 146 7.85 8.52 4.99
CA ARG A 146 9.11 8.97 4.42
C ARG A 146 9.49 8.04 3.28
N SER A 147 9.59 8.60 2.08
CA SER A 147 9.92 7.86 0.87
C SER A 147 11.37 8.07 0.45
N PHE A 148 11.99 7.01 -0.05
CA PHE A 148 13.37 6.99 -0.50
C PHE A 148 13.49 6.44 -1.93
N ASP A 149 14.26 7.15 -2.76
CA ASP A 149 14.51 6.87 -4.18
C ASP A 149 15.60 5.81 -4.40
N TYR A 150 15.69 4.84 -3.49
CA TYR A 150 16.66 3.77 -3.55
C TYR A 150 16.04 2.46 -3.05
N GLY A 151 16.52 1.35 -3.57
CA GLY A 151 16.14 0.01 -3.13
C GLY A 151 17.00 -0.48 -1.96
N LEU A 152 16.59 -1.58 -1.34
CA LEU A 152 17.38 -2.26 -0.32
C LEU A 152 18.03 -3.54 -0.85
N SER A 153 19.22 -3.87 -0.37
CA SER A 153 20.02 -5.01 -0.83
C SER A 153 21.09 -5.41 0.21
N ASP A 154 22.00 -6.29 -0.19
CA ASP A 154 23.06 -6.84 0.66
C ASP A 154 24.21 -5.86 0.92
N ARG A 155 24.35 -4.85 0.06
CA ARG A 155 25.39 -3.81 0.14
C ARG A 155 24.96 -2.51 -0.54
N GLU A 156 25.67 -1.43 -0.23
CA GLU A 156 25.50 -0.16 -0.96
C GLU A 156 26.15 -0.24 -2.35
N GLN A 157 25.37 0.06 -3.39
CA GLN A 157 25.82 -0.02 -4.79
C GLN A 157 24.89 0.73 -5.73
N GLU A 158 25.36 1.01 -6.95
CA GLU A 158 24.52 1.42 -8.07
C GLU A 158 24.45 0.25 -9.05
N VAL A 159 23.24 -0.12 -9.47
CA VAL A 159 22.99 -1.27 -10.35
C VAL A 159 22.00 -0.89 -11.44
N SER A 160 21.99 -1.68 -12.51
CA SER A 160 21.02 -1.55 -13.58
C SER A 160 19.73 -2.29 -13.26
N PHE A 161 18.60 -1.62 -13.48
CA PHE A 161 17.25 -2.15 -13.40
C PHE A 161 16.63 -2.12 -14.80
N TYR A 162 15.85 -3.15 -15.10
CA TYR A 162 14.94 -3.14 -16.24
C TYR A 162 13.56 -2.75 -15.74
N TYR A 163 13.13 -1.58 -16.17
CA TYR A 163 11.86 -0.99 -15.82
C TYR A 163 10.89 -1.12 -16.98
N TYR A 164 9.68 -1.60 -16.68
CA TYR A 164 8.60 -1.82 -17.65
C TYR A 164 7.50 -0.79 -17.43
N PRO A 165 7.42 0.29 -18.23
CA PRO A 165 6.41 1.34 -18.03
C PRO A 165 4.97 0.84 -18.06
N ASP A 166 4.70 -0.19 -18.87
CA ASP A 166 3.37 -0.78 -19.02
C ASP A 166 3.00 -1.82 -17.94
N ILE A 167 3.99 -2.35 -17.21
CA ILE A 167 3.83 -3.39 -16.18
C ILE A 167 4.85 -3.17 -15.05
N SER A 168 4.69 -2.07 -14.31
CA SER A 168 5.77 -1.59 -13.43
C SER A 168 6.06 -2.56 -12.27
N ILE A 169 5.05 -3.29 -11.79
CA ILE A 169 5.15 -4.37 -10.79
C ILE A 169 6.13 -5.49 -11.15
N MET A 170 6.54 -5.64 -12.41
CA MET A 170 7.49 -6.69 -12.85
C MET A 170 8.92 -6.16 -13.01
N SER A 171 9.14 -4.87 -12.75
CA SER A 171 10.45 -4.24 -12.86
C SER A 171 11.43 -4.83 -11.84
N CYS A 172 12.61 -5.24 -12.30
CA CYS A 172 13.57 -5.95 -11.47
C CYS A 172 15.02 -5.55 -11.78
N ARG A 173 15.95 -5.99 -10.91
CA ARG A 173 17.40 -5.85 -11.15
C ARG A 173 17.78 -6.66 -12.39
N HIS A 174 18.62 -6.10 -13.26
CA HIS A 174 18.93 -6.68 -14.57
C HIS A 174 19.37 -8.16 -14.53
N ASP A 175 20.16 -8.56 -13.55
CA ASP A 175 20.67 -9.93 -13.38
C ASP A 175 19.64 -10.95 -12.87
N TYR A 176 18.44 -10.50 -12.48
CA TYR A 176 17.30 -11.36 -12.12
C TYR A 176 16.23 -11.46 -13.22
N THR A 177 16.49 -10.85 -14.38
CA THR A 177 15.68 -10.97 -15.59
C THR A 177 15.31 -12.42 -15.94
N ASN A 178 14.01 -12.69 -16.13
CA ASN A 178 13.54 -13.99 -16.63
C ASN A 178 12.23 -13.89 -17.43
N TRP A 179 12.34 -13.61 -18.74
CA TRP A 179 11.21 -13.28 -19.62
C TRP A 179 10.24 -14.42 -19.89
N GLU A 180 10.76 -15.63 -20.01
CA GLU A 180 9.91 -16.81 -20.24
C GLU A 180 8.98 -17.03 -19.05
N ASN A 181 9.52 -16.93 -17.82
CA ASN A 181 8.73 -17.05 -16.59
C ASN A 181 7.73 -15.91 -16.42
N GLU A 182 8.08 -14.68 -16.80
CA GLU A 182 7.20 -13.51 -16.70
C GLU A 182 5.95 -13.61 -17.61
N VAL A 183 6.12 -14.10 -18.83
CA VAL A 183 5.01 -14.37 -19.75
C VAL A 183 4.12 -15.49 -19.25
N GLU A 184 4.72 -16.58 -18.76
CA GLU A 184 3.97 -17.72 -18.21
C GLU A 184 3.19 -17.33 -16.95
N LEU A 185 3.76 -16.49 -16.09
CA LEU A 185 3.12 -15.93 -14.91
C LEU A 185 1.83 -15.18 -15.28
N ILE A 186 1.89 -14.21 -16.20
CA ILE A 186 0.70 -13.42 -16.56
C ILE A 186 -0.38 -14.34 -17.14
N LYS A 187 -0.01 -15.30 -17.99
CA LYS A 187 -0.96 -16.30 -18.54
C LYS A 187 -1.59 -17.15 -17.45
N LEU A 188 -0.81 -17.63 -16.49
CA LEU A 188 -1.28 -18.46 -15.39
C LEU A 188 -2.18 -17.68 -14.44
N TYR A 189 -1.81 -16.43 -14.12
CA TYR A 189 -2.65 -15.51 -13.35
C TYR A 189 -4.01 -15.29 -14.02
N VAL A 190 -4.03 -14.91 -15.31
CA VAL A 190 -5.28 -14.72 -16.07
C VAL A 190 -6.12 -16.00 -16.09
N ALA A 191 -5.49 -17.17 -16.24
CA ALA A 191 -6.19 -18.45 -16.21
C ALA A 191 -6.81 -18.75 -14.84
N ASN A 192 -6.09 -18.46 -13.75
CA ASN A 192 -6.58 -18.66 -12.38
C ASN A 192 -7.73 -17.68 -12.06
N GLU A 193 -7.61 -16.41 -12.46
CA GLU A 193 -8.67 -15.39 -12.30
C GLU A 193 -9.94 -15.75 -13.07
N ARG A 194 -9.83 -16.24 -14.30
CA ARG A 194 -10.99 -16.73 -15.06
C ARG A 194 -11.70 -17.89 -14.38
N ARG A 195 -10.97 -18.69 -13.59
CA ARG A 195 -11.50 -19.91 -12.96
C ARG A 195 -12.08 -19.65 -11.58
N ASN A 196 -11.40 -18.83 -10.77
CA ASN A 196 -11.65 -18.71 -9.34
C ASN A 196 -11.97 -17.26 -8.90
N GLY A 197 -11.77 -16.27 -9.78
CA GLY A 197 -11.99 -14.86 -9.47
C GLY A 197 -13.47 -14.47 -9.44
N PRO A 198 -13.80 -13.30 -8.85
CA PRO A 198 -15.17 -12.82 -8.78
C PRO A 198 -15.73 -12.45 -10.17
N PRO A 199 -17.05 -12.57 -10.39
CA PRO A 199 -17.68 -12.30 -11.68
C PRO A 199 -17.54 -10.82 -12.07
N GLY A 200 -17.50 -10.53 -13.37
CA GLY A 200 -17.46 -9.15 -13.90
C GLY A 200 -16.07 -8.60 -14.21
N ARG A 201 -15.00 -9.40 -14.06
CA ARG A 201 -13.61 -8.99 -14.36
C ARG A 201 -13.14 -9.27 -15.80
N ALA A 202 -14.03 -9.72 -16.69
CA ALA A 202 -13.64 -10.22 -18.02
C ALA A 202 -12.88 -9.18 -18.87
N GLU A 203 -13.31 -7.92 -18.84
CA GLU A 203 -12.64 -6.81 -19.55
C GLU A 203 -11.24 -6.55 -18.97
N HIS A 204 -11.13 -6.46 -17.64
CA HIS A 204 -9.85 -6.30 -16.96
C HIS A 204 -8.87 -7.45 -17.27
N LEU A 205 -9.34 -8.71 -17.28
CA LEU A 205 -8.49 -9.86 -17.62
C LEU A 205 -8.04 -9.85 -19.08
N ALA A 206 -8.83 -9.28 -19.99
CA ALA A 206 -8.43 -9.07 -21.37
C ALA A 206 -7.37 -7.96 -21.48
N GLU A 207 -7.47 -6.91 -20.67
CA GLU A 207 -6.42 -5.87 -20.58
C GLU A 207 -5.10 -6.45 -20.06
N VAL A 208 -5.15 -7.25 -19.00
CA VAL A 208 -3.96 -7.91 -18.42
C VAL A 208 -3.35 -8.92 -19.39
N GLU A 209 -4.16 -9.73 -20.08
CA GLU A 209 -3.67 -10.64 -21.13
C GLU A 209 -3.03 -9.87 -22.30
N GLY A 210 -3.56 -8.69 -22.63
CA GLY A 210 -2.98 -7.79 -23.62
C GLY A 210 -1.58 -7.27 -23.28
N LEU A 211 -1.21 -7.25 -22.00
CA LEU A 211 0.14 -6.87 -21.56
C LEU A 211 1.21 -7.85 -22.07
N VAL A 212 0.87 -9.13 -22.23
CA VAL A 212 1.76 -10.18 -22.76
C VAL A 212 2.03 -10.01 -24.25
N ALA A 213 1.11 -9.38 -24.98
CA ALA A 213 1.20 -9.18 -26.42
C ALA A 213 2.04 -7.95 -26.82
N LYS A 214 2.35 -7.08 -25.85
CA LYS A 214 3.34 -6.03 -26.05
C LYS A 214 4.72 -6.68 -25.99
N ASP A 215 5.53 -6.49 -27.02
CA ASP A 215 6.96 -6.80 -26.92
C ASP A 215 7.45 -6.08 -25.66
N PHE A 216 8.04 -6.80 -24.69
CA PHE A 216 8.43 -6.26 -23.37
C PHE A 216 9.50 -5.18 -23.55
N GLU A 217 9.05 -3.97 -23.90
CA GLU A 217 9.89 -2.79 -24.01
C GLU A 217 10.26 -2.37 -22.59
N PHE A 218 11.54 -2.47 -22.29
CA PHE A 218 12.09 -2.03 -21.02
C PHE A 218 12.93 -0.76 -21.22
N ILE A 219 12.95 0.06 -20.18
CA ILE A 219 13.87 1.15 -20.04
C ILE A 219 14.91 0.73 -19.02
N GLU A 220 16.17 0.74 -19.43
CA GLU A 220 17.28 0.52 -18.51
C GLU A 220 17.46 1.77 -17.63
N CYS A 221 17.39 1.59 -16.31
CA CYS A 221 17.59 2.68 -15.35
C CYS A 221 18.64 2.30 -14.31
N ARG A 222 19.52 3.25 -13.98
CA ARG A 222 20.50 3.07 -12.91
C ARG A 222 19.89 3.46 -11.58
N CYS A 223 19.88 2.50 -10.66
CA CYS A 223 19.24 2.64 -9.37
C CYS A 223 20.25 2.45 -8.25
N ARG A 224 20.10 3.26 -7.19
CA ARG A 224 20.88 3.11 -5.96
C ARG A 224 20.26 2.03 -5.08
N LEU A 225 21.11 1.20 -4.50
CA LEU A 225 20.76 0.22 -3.47
C LEU A 225 21.52 0.52 -2.19
N ARG A 226 20.90 0.26 -1.04
CA ARG A 226 21.49 0.39 0.30
C ARG A 226 21.17 -0.81 1.18
N THR A 227 21.92 -0.99 2.27
CA THR A 227 21.57 -2.01 3.25
C THR A 227 20.43 -1.53 4.15
N MET A 228 19.56 -2.44 4.57
CA MET A 228 18.54 -2.12 5.57
C MET A 228 19.17 -1.59 6.86
N SER A 229 20.31 -2.14 7.27
CA SER A 229 21.01 -1.69 8.48
C SER A 229 21.46 -0.24 8.43
N ALA A 230 22.00 0.22 7.29
CA ALA A 230 22.38 1.62 7.12
C ALA A 230 21.18 2.56 7.27
N VAL A 231 20.01 2.13 6.77
CA VAL A 231 18.77 2.91 6.90
C VAL A 231 18.26 2.90 8.34
N ILE A 232 18.29 1.76 9.03
CA ILE A 232 17.87 1.65 10.45
C ILE A 232 18.67 2.63 11.31
N ASP A 233 20.00 2.69 11.12
CA ASP A 233 20.87 3.64 11.80
C ASP A 233 20.53 5.10 11.45
N GLU A 234 20.33 5.39 10.16
CA GLU A 234 20.04 6.75 9.67
C GLU A 234 18.72 7.31 10.20
N VAL A 235 17.66 6.50 10.20
CA VAL A 235 16.35 6.94 10.68
C VAL A 235 16.21 6.82 12.20
N GLY A 236 17.15 6.11 12.86
CA GLY A 236 17.15 5.90 14.31
C GLY A 236 15.99 5.03 14.79
N ALA A 237 15.59 4.02 14.01
CA ALA A 237 14.46 3.15 14.35
C ALA A 237 14.81 2.24 15.54
N GLY A 238 14.22 2.49 16.71
CA GLY A 238 14.40 1.67 17.92
C GLY A 238 13.58 0.38 17.95
N THR A 239 12.57 0.26 17.08
CA THR A 239 11.78 -0.95 16.83
C THR A 239 11.20 -0.86 15.43
N ILE A 240 10.95 -2.00 14.80
CA ILE A 240 10.29 -2.10 13.49
C ILE A 240 9.20 -3.16 13.61
N ASP A 241 7.96 -2.70 13.63
CA ASP A 241 6.78 -3.53 13.87
C ASP A 241 6.45 -4.43 12.69
N LEU A 242 6.72 -3.95 11.47
CA LEU A 242 6.51 -4.71 10.25
C LEU A 242 7.51 -4.31 9.16
N VAL A 243 8.11 -5.30 8.51
CA VAL A 243 8.82 -5.12 7.24
C VAL A 243 8.06 -5.86 6.14
N LYS A 244 7.59 -5.15 5.13
CA LYS A 244 7.12 -5.74 3.87
C LYS A 244 8.30 -5.82 2.90
N ILE A 245 8.51 -6.98 2.28
CA ILE A 245 9.54 -7.16 1.23
C ILE A 245 8.90 -7.78 -0.01
N ASP A 246 8.90 -7.04 -1.10
CA ASP A 246 8.53 -7.54 -2.42
C ASP A 246 9.36 -6.74 -3.42
N ALA A 247 10.55 -7.28 -3.68
CA ALA A 247 11.62 -6.61 -4.42
C ALA A 247 11.96 -7.37 -5.70
N GLN A 248 11.00 -8.14 -6.23
CA GLN A 248 11.07 -8.92 -7.46
C GLN A 248 12.39 -9.71 -7.61
N ARG A 249 12.45 -10.88 -6.96
CA ARG A 249 13.56 -11.86 -6.93
C ARG A 249 14.76 -11.48 -6.06
N ALA A 250 14.85 -10.21 -5.65
CA ALA A 250 15.92 -9.70 -4.79
C ALA A 250 15.60 -9.74 -3.29
N GLU A 251 14.54 -10.42 -2.86
CA GLU A 251 14.02 -10.32 -1.48
C GLU A 251 15.01 -10.86 -0.45
N TYR A 252 15.74 -11.91 -0.81
CA TYR A 252 16.79 -12.45 0.06
C TYR A 252 18.02 -11.55 0.16
N ASP A 253 18.32 -10.76 -0.88
CA ASP A 253 19.40 -9.76 -0.82
C ASP A 253 19.09 -8.70 0.24
N VAL A 254 17.82 -8.29 0.34
CA VAL A 254 17.36 -7.37 1.40
C VAL A 254 17.65 -7.94 2.79
N LEU A 255 17.37 -9.23 3.01
CA LEU A 255 17.66 -9.90 4.29
C LEU A 255 19.16 -10.02 4.59
N GLN A 256 20.00 -10.16 3.56
CA GLN A 256 21.45 -10.18 3.70
C GLN A 256 22.02 -8.82 4.12
N GLY A 257 21.32 -7.72 3.82
CA GLY A 257 21.67 -6.37 4.27
C GLY A 257 21.34 -6.08 5.76
N ILE A 258 20.79 -7.05 6.50
CA ILE A 258 20.46 -6.91 7.91
C ILE A 258 21.59 -7.50 8.78
N GLU A 259 22.27 -6.62 9.50
CA GLU A 259 23.33 -6.94 10.43
C GLU A 259 22.78 -7.52 11.74
N ALA A 260 23.59 -8.35 12.42
CA ALA A 260 23.20 -9.09 13.62
C ALA A 260 22.54 -8.23 14.71
N ARG A 261 23.02 -7.00 14.92
CA ARG A 261 22.51 -6.08 15.96
C ARG A 261 21.08 -5.58 15.69
N HIS A 262 20.62 -5.61 14.44
CA HIS A 262 19.33 -5.04 14.04
C HIS A 262 18.20 -6.06 13.98
N TRP A 263 18.50 -7.35 13.85
CA TRP A 263 17.48 -8.40 13.87
C TRP A 263 16.54 -8.31 15.09
N PRO A 264 17.01 -8.08 16.33
CA PRO A 264 16.13 -7.93 17.50
C PRO A 264 15.13 -6.78 17.41
N LEU A 265 15.38 -5.77 16.58
CA LEU A 265 14.49 -4.61 16.41
C LEU A 265 13.25 -4.96 15.59
N ILE A 266 13.36 -5.95 14.70
CA ILE A 266 12.29 -6.35 13.79
C ILE A 266 11.35 -7.34 14.49
N GLN A 267 10.06 -7.00 14.53
CA GLN A 267 9.02 -7.81 15.17
C GLN A 267 8.30 -8.73 14.20
N GLN A 268 8.04 -8.26 12.99
CA GLN A 268 7.34 -9.03 11.96
C GLN A 268 7.91 -8.75 10.58
N ILE A 269 7.86 -9.75 9.71
CA ILE A 269 8.20 -9.62 8.28
C ILE A 269 7.12 -10.33 7.47
N THR A 270 6.67 -9.69 6.39
CA THR A 270 5.82 -10.29 5.36
C THR A 270 6.52 -10.09 4.01
N MET A 271 6.59 -11.12 3.17
CA MET A 271 7.29 -11.00 1.89
C MET A 271 6.75 -11.91 0.81
N GLU A 272 6.83 -11.47 -0.44
CA GLU A 272 6.70 -12.32 -1.62
C GLU A 272 8.08 -12.90 -1.93
N VAL A 273 8.23 -14.22 -1.88
CA VAL A 273 9.48 -14.91 -2.23
C VAL A 273 9.31 -15.57 -3.58
N HIS A 274 10.20 -15.19 -4.50
CA HIS A 274 10.39 -15.88 -5.77
C HIS A 274 11.27 -17.11 -5.55
N ASP A 275 10.78 -18.29 -5.93
CA ASP A 275 11.47 -19.58 -5.91
C ASP A 275 11.15 -20.34 -7.20
N GLU A 276 11.85 -19.93 -8.27
CA GLU A 276 11.67 -20.43 -9.63
C GLU A 276 12.76 -21.47 -9.95
N ALA A 277 12.35 -22.68 -10.35
CA ALA A 277 13.27 -23.76 -10.71
C ALA A 277 14.17 -23.38 -11.91
N GLY A 278 15.45 -23.74 -11.86
CA GLY A 278 16.41 -23.43 -12.93
C GLY A 278 16.83 -21.96 -13.00
N SER A 279 16.44 -21.13 -12.03
CA SER A 279 16.79 -19.71 -11.95
C SER A 279 17.75 -19.44 -10.78
N PRO A 280 18.34 -18.23 -10.67
CA PRO A 280 19.08 -17.80 -9.48
C PRO A 280 18.25 -17.81 -8.17
N THR A 281 16.93 -17.96 -8.27
CA THR A 281 16.01 -18.02 -7.12
C THR A 281 15.65 -19.44 -6.68
N GLU A 282 16.17 -20.47 -7.33
CA GLU A 282 15.87 -21.85 -6.94
C GLU A 282 16.26 -22.14 -5.48
N GLY A 283 15.31 -22.67 -4.70
CA GLY A 283 15.46 -23.00 -3.28
C GLY A 283 15.33 -21.79 -2.34
N ARG A 284 14.88 -20.62 -2.83
CA ARG A 284 14.85 -19.39 -2.03
C ARG A 284 13.90 -19.46 -0.85
N VAL A 285 12.76 -20.14 -0.96
CA VAL A 285 11.82 -20.31 0.17
C VAL A 285 12.51 -21.02 1.33
N GLN A 286 13.30 -22.07 1.05
CA GLN A 286 14.06 -22.77 2.07
C GLN A 286 15.10 -21.85 2.72
N GLN A 287 15.89 -21.14 1.91
CA GLN A 287 16.93 -20.22 2.40
C GLN A 287 16.35 -19.10 3.29
N VAL A 288 15.24 -18.49 2.86
CA VAL A 288 14.51 -17.48 3.63
C VAL A 288 14.00 -18.08 4.94
N THR A 289 13.36 -19.24 4.89
CA THR A 289 12.78 -19.89 6.07
C THR A 289 13.85 -20.23 7.11
N GLU A 290 14.98 -20.80 6.68
CA GLU A 290 16.11 -21.12 7.55
C GLU A 290 16.73 -19.87 8.16
N ARG A 291 16.93 -18.82 7.34
CA ARG A 291 17.48 -17.54 7.80
C ARG A 291 16.60 -16.90 8.87
N LEU A 292 15.30 -16.75 8.61
CA LEU A 292 14.36 -16.11 9.54
C LEU A 292 14.17 -16.95 10.81
N SER A 293 14.07 -18.27 10.68
CA SER A 293 14.00 -19.17 11.86
C SER A 293 15.27 -19.05 12.71
N GLY A 294 16.45 -18.96 12.08
CA GLY A 294 17.73 -18.74 12.76
C GLY A 294 17.82 -17.40 13.51
N GLN A 295 17.00 -16.41 13.15
CA GLN A 295 16.87 -15.11 13.86
C GLN A 295 15.76 -15.12 14.93
N GLY A 296 15.17 -16.30 15.19
CA GLY A 296 14.21 -16.53 16.25
C GLY A 296 12.76 -16.21 15.86
N PHE A 297 12.43 -16.09 14.58
CA PHE A 297 11.05 -15.92 14.13
C PHE A 297 10.32 -17.26 14.03
N ARG A 298 9.01 -17.24 14.24
CA ARG A 298 8.10 -18.29 13.77
C ARG A 298 7.71 -17.96 12.34
N VAL A 299 8.03 -18.85 11.42
CA VAL A 299 7.83 -18.65 9.97
C VAL A 299 6.66 -19.49 9.48
N SER A 300 5.81 -18.92 8.63
CA SER A 300 4.80 -19.60 7.83
C SER A 300 5.01 -19.29 6.35
N VAL A 301 4.75 -20.29 5.51
CA VAL A 301 4.82 -20.17 4.05
C VAL A 301 3.44 -20.52 3.50
N GLU A 302 2.91 -19.63 2.68
CA GLU A 302 1.61 -19.75 2.04
C GLU A 302 1.79 -19.67 0.52
N VAL A 303 0.95 -20.41 -0.20
CA VAL A 303 0.84 -20.30 -1.66
C VAL A 303 -0.58 -19.87 -1.94
N GLU A 304 -0.73 -18.67 -2.48
CA GLU A 304 -2.04 -18.17 -2.86
C GLU A 304 -2.62 -19.04 -3.96
N ASP A 305 -3.93 -19.32 -3.90
CA ASP A 305 -4.60 -20.16 -4.91
C ASP A 305 -4.38 -19.63 -6.33
N MET A 306 -4.25 -18.31 -6.46
CA MET A 306 -4.02 -17.57 -7.71
C MET A 306 -2.59 -17.66 -8.24
N LEU A 307 -1.64 -17.98 -7.37
CA LEU A 307 -0.20 -18.06 -7.68
C LEU A 307 0.32 -19.51 -7.64
N LYS A 308 -0.58 -20.50 -7.49
CA LYS A 308 -0.19 -21.91 -7.54
C LYS A 308 0.50 -22.24 -8.86
N GLY A 309 1.77 -22.66 -8.77
CA GLY A 309 2.59 -23.06 -9.91
C GLY A 309 3.38 -21.92 -10.56
N THR A 310 3.30 -20.69 -10.04
CA THR A 310 4.07 -19.55 -10.58
C THR A 310 5.48 -19.43 -10.00
N GLY A 311 5.80 -20.18 -8.94
CA GLY A 311 7.05 -20.03 -8.19
C GLY A 311 7.04 -18.85 -7.20
N ARG A 312 5.87 -18.28 -6.89
CA ARG A 312 5.71 -17.21 -5.89
C ARG A 312 5.07 -17.74 -4.61
N TYR A 313 5.63 -17.30 -3.48
CA TYR A 313 5.24 -17.75 -2.16
C TYR A 313 5.13 -16.56 -1.22
N ALA A 314 4.04 -16.49 -0.45
CA ALA A 314 3.95 -15.54 0.65
C ALA A 314 4.68 -16.16 1.87
N VAL A 315 5.66 -15.45 2.41
CA VAL A 315 6.37 -15.85 3.64
C VAL A 315 6.09 -14.81 4.71
N HIS A 316 5.56 -15.27 5.84
CA HIS A 316 5.31 -14.45 7.02
C HIS A 316 6.19 -14.94 8.17
N ALA A 317 6.78 -14.01 8.92
CA ALA A 317 7.65 -14.31 10.04
C ALA A 317 7.32 -13.39 11.21
N ILE A 318 6.99 -13.99 12.37
CA ILE A 318 6.57 -13.26 13.57
C ILE A 318 7.48 -13.61 14.73
N ARG A 319 8.02 -12.58 15.39
CA ARG A 319 8.85 -12.75 16.59
C ARG A 319 7.98 -13.21 17.76
N PRO A 320 8.31 -14.34 18.41
CA PRO A 320 7.66 -14.74 19.64
C PRO A 320 7.77 -13.63 20.70
N GLY A 321 6.66 -13.31 21.38
CA GLY A 321 6.59 -12.24 22.37
C GLY A 321 6.02 -10.92 21.86
N TYR A 322 5.94 -10.70 20.54
CA TYR A 322 5.28 -9.50 19.98
C TYR A 322 3.77 -9.46 20.27
N ASP A 323 3.14 -10.62 20.48
CA ASP A 323 1.76 -10.75 20.97
C ASP A 323 1.55 -10.11 22.35
N SER A 324 2.60 -10.08 23.17
CA SER A 324 2.60 -9.52 24.52
C SER A 324 2.81 -7.99 24.56
N ASP A 325 3.04 -7.34 23.43
CA ASP A 325 3.12 -5.88 23.34
C ASP A 325 1.77 -5.26 23.80
N PRO A 326 1.80 -4.27 24.72
CA PRO A 326 0.58 -3.68 25.28
C PRO A 326 -0.13 -2.70 24.35
N ARG A 327 0.50 -2.23 23.25
CA ARG A 327 -0.12 -1.30 22.30
C ARG A 327 -1.34 -1.96 21.65
N PRO A 328 -2.48 -1.26 21.52
CA PRO A 328 -3.67 -1.84 20.90
C PRO A 328 -3.41 -2.34 19.48
N VAL A 329 -3.96 -3.50 19.14
CA VAL A 329 -4.01 -3.97 17.75
C VAL A 329 -5.12 -3.21 17.03
N VAL A 330 -4.76 -2.52 15.95
CA VAL A 330 -5.69 -1.70 15.15
C VAL A 330 -6.01 -2.32 13.80
N ALA A 331 -5.20 -3.28 13.33
CA ALA A 331 -5.49 -4.01 12.10
C ALA A 331 -4.98 -5.44 12.14
N THR A 332 -5.80 -6.35 11.62
CA THR A 332 -5.47 -7.75 11.32
C THR A 332 -6.20 -8.16 10.05
N ALA A 333 -5.74 -9.21 9.36
CA ALA A 333 -6.43 -9.76 8.20
C ALA A 333 -7.92 -10.01 8.48
N GLY A 334 -8.80 -9.51 7.61
CA GLY A 334 -10.26 -9.71 7.65
C GLY A 334 -10.98 -8.97 8.77
N ALA A 335 -10.29 -8.13 9.55
CA ALA A 335 -10.88 -7.34 10.64
C ALA A 335 -11.19 -5.90 10.25
N ALA A 336 -11.16 -5.57 8.96
CA ALA A 336 -11.55 -4.25 8.47
C ALA A 336 -12.96 -3.89 8.97
N ARG A 337 -13.05 -2.82 9.77
CA ARG A 337 -14.35 -2.32 10.23
C ARG A 337 -15.08 -1.65 9.07
N ALA A 338 -16.35 -2.00 8.89
CA ALA A 338 -17.22 -1.26 7.99
C ALA A 338 -17.25 0.22 8.41
N ILE A 339 -17.17 1.12 7.44
CA ILE A 339 -17.30 2.55 7.70
C ILE A 339 -18.78 2.83 7.90
N GLU A 340 -19.16 3.27 9.09
CA GLU A 340 -20.52 3.63 9.43
C GLU A 340 -20.66 5.13 9.58
N SER A 341 -21.65 5.74 8.92
CA SER A 341 -21.90 7.19 8.97
C SER A 341 -21.95 7.76 10.39
N ALA A 342 -22.53 7.03 11.34
CA ALA A 342 -22.65 7.46 12.73
C ALA A 342 -21.29 7.55 13.43
N LEU A 343 -20.45 6.50 13.29
CA LEU A 343 -19.11 6.47 13.89
C LEU A 343 -18.21 7.57 13.33
N VAL A 344 -18.32 7.85 12.03
CA VAL A 344 -17.57 8.95 11.39
C VAL A 344 -18.04 10.31 11.91
N ALA A 345 -19.36 10.51 12.07
CA ALA A 345 -19.90 11.75 12.61
C ALA A 345 -19.47 11.99 14.07
N ASP A 346 -19.54 10.96 14.92
CA ASP A 346 -19.07 11.01 16.31
C ASP A 346 -17.57 11.34 16.37
N TRP A 347 -16.77 10.70 15.50
CA TRP A 347 -15.34 10.97 15.41
C TRP A 347 -15.03 12.40 14.99
N LEU A 348 -15.77 12.96 14.01
CA LEU A 348 -15.64 14.37 13.63
C LEU A 348 -15.98 15.30 14.80
N ALA A 349 -17.05 15.00 15.55
CA ALA A 349 -17.49 15.82 16.70
C ALA A 349 -16.43 15.92 17.81
N THR A 350 -15.52 14.94 17.92
CA THR A 350 -14.39 15.00 18.87
C THR A 350 -13.20 15.84 18.38
N ARG A 351 -13.17 16.24 17.10
CA ARG A 351 -12.00 16.86 16.45
C ARG A 351 -12.28 18.21 15.81
N LEU A 352 -13.53 18.48 15.47
CA LEU A 352 -13.96 19.73 14.87
C LEU A 352 -14.91 20.49 15.82
N PRO A 353 -14.83 21.83 15.86
CA PRO A 353 -15.85 22.69 16.44
C PRO A 353 -17.24 22.38 15.89
N ALA A 354 -18.28 22.58 16.71
CA ALA A 354 -19.67 22.25 16.35
C ALA A 354 -20.19 22.99 15.10
N ASP A 355 -19.70 24.19 14.84
CA ASP A 355 -20.02 25.02 13.67
C ASP A 355 -19.31 24.56 12.38
N LEU A 356 -18.35 23.65 12.48
CA LEU A 356 -17.67 23.01 11.35
C LEU A 356 -18.14 21.58 11.13
N LEU A 357 -19.12 21.08 11.86
CA LEU A 357 -19.63 19.73 11.65
C LEU A 357 -20.58 19.68 10.44
N PRO A 358 -20.49 18.66 9.58
CA PRO A 358 -21.50 18.44 8.56
C PRO A 358 -22.83 18.05 9.22
N ASP A 359 -23.95 18.48 8.63
CA ASP A 359 -25.29 18.08 9.04
C ASP A 359 -25.51 16.56 8.87
N ARG A 360 -24.81 15.94 7.93
CA ARG A 360 -24.90 14.50 7.67
C ARG A 360 -23.61 13.94 7.08
N VAL A 361 -23.28 12.70 7.46
CA VAL A 361 -22.26 11.87 6.81
C VAL A 361 -22.94 10.74 6.02
N VAL A 362 -22.50 10.51 4.79
CA VAL A 362 -23.02 9.46 3.89
C VAL A 362 -21.85 8.66 3.35
N VAL A 363 -21.87 7.34 3.53
CA VAL A 363 -20.91 6.43 2.89
C VAL A 363 -21.37 6.19 1.46
N VAL A 364 -20.46 6.32 0.50
CA VAL A 364 -20.74 6.20 -0.93
C VAL A 364 -19.72 5.30 -1.61
N ASP A 365 -20.11 4.67 -2.72
CA ASP A 365 -19.20 3.91 -3.59
C ASP A 365 -18.58 4.79 -4.69
N VAL A 366 -19.15 5.97 -4.93
CA VAL A 366 -18.68 6.99 -5.88
C VAL A 366 -18.89 8.37 -5.27
N LEU A 367 -17.86 9.23 -5.32
CA LEU A 367 -18.01 10.61 -4.86
C LEU A 367 -18.87 11.42 -5.83
N PRO A 368 -19.80 12.26 -5.33
CA PRO A 368 -20.61 13.11 -6.19
C PRO A 368 -19.73 14.14 -6.94
N GLU A 369 -20.06 14.42 -8.20
CA GLU A 369 -19.39 15.49 -8.95
C GLU A 369 -19.62 16.85 -8.30
N VAL A 370 -18.61 17.73 -8.38
CA VAL A 370 -18.80 19.13 -7.99
C VAL A 370 -19.57 19.81 -9.13
N PRO A 371 -20.75 20.40 -8.86
CA PRO A 371 -21.48 21.12 -9.91
C PRO A 371 -20.56 22.18 -10.53
N PRO A 372 -20.52 22.32 -11.86
CA PRO A 372 -19.72 23.36 -12.50
C PRO A 372 -20.09 24.70 -11.85
N GLY A 373 -19.09 25.39 -11.30
CA GLY A 373 -19.29 26.71 -10.74
C GLY A 373 -19.89 27.64 -11.80
N PRO A 374 -20.58 28.72 -11.40
CA PRO A 374 -21.04 29.71 -12.37
C PRO A 374 -19.83 30.16 -13.19
N ALA A 375 -19.93 30.03 -14.52
CA ALA A 375 -18.91 30.53 -15.44
C ALA A 375 -18.71 32.02 -15.13
N SER A 376 -17.51 32.36 -14.66
CA SER A 376 -17.10 33.73 -14.33
C SER A 376 -16.98 34.58 -15.57
#